data_AF-A0A924CWE6-F1
#
_entry.id   AF-A0A924CWE6-F1
#
_cell.length_a   1.000
_cell.length_b   1.000
_cell.length_c   1.000
_cell.angle_alpha   90.00
_cell.angle_beta   90.00
_cell.angle_gamma   90.00
#
_symmetry.space_group_name_H-M   'P 1'
#
loop_
_entity.id
_entity.type
_entity.pdbx_description
1 polymer ?
#
loop_
_entity_poly.entity_id
_entity_poly.type
_entity_poly.pdbx_seq_one_letter_code
_entity_poly.pdbx_strand_id
1 'polypeptide(L)'
;LERMALPGVIDIVPGIRSLQLHFDGVALDQATALAALVAAEERLGGLDDFTIPSRIIHLPLSWKDPAIYETIAKYEEAVRDDAPWCPDNIEFIRRINGLTDVDAVERIVFDATYLVMGLGDVYLGAPVATPIDPRHRLVTTKYNPARTWTPPNVVGIGGAYMCIYGMEGPGGYQLFGRTIQVWNTPGQTDAFIGGKPWLLRFFDQIRFFPVSHDELVDWRRDFPLGRRSIHIEETQFRLADYRAFLADNAPGIEAFQHQRQAAFDAERADWERRGEFDRVAALTDSGAGAAPEAAITLPEGTECVEAPFGGVIWKMLVAPGDRVGSDTSLAVIEAMKMEFPVEAPGAGTIEAVYVTERQAIQPGAPMFAFRRAS
;
A
#
# COMPACT_ATOMS: atom_id res chain seq x y z
N LEU A 1 17.57 18.78 -14.91
CA LEU A 1 17.78 17.63 -15.82
C LEU A 1 16.94 17.77 -17.08
N GLU A 2 15.61 17.94 -17.00
CA GLU A 2 14.76 18.14 -18.19
C GLU A 2 15.25 19.26 -19.11
N ARG A 3 15.59 20.43 -18.56
CA ARG A 3 16.18 21.56 -19.33
C ARG A 3 17.51 21.24 -20.01
N MET A 4 18.23 20.21 -19.57
CA MET A 4 19.49 19.80 -20.18
C MET A 4 19.26 18.97 -21.44
N ALA A 5 18.05 18.42 -21.64
CA ALA A 5 17.65 17.64 -22.80
C ALA A 5 18.70 16.58 -23.19
N LEU A 6 19.22 15.85 -22.19
CA LEU A 6 20.28 14.86 -22.40
C LEU A 6 19.75 13.74 -23.30
N PRO A 7 20.45 13.42 -24.41
CA PRO A 7 20.12 12.27 -25.23
C PRO A 7 20.10 10.99 -24.41
N GLY A 8 19.16 10.09 -24.70
CA GLY A 8 19.04 8.80 -24.00
C GLY A 8 18.30 8.84 -22.67
N VAL A 9 17.98 10.01 -22.09
CA VAL A 9 17.10 10.05 -20.90
C VAL A 9 15.68 9.65 -21.30
N ILE A 10 15.15 8.64 -20.62
CA ILE A 10 13.80 8.09 -20.84
C ILE A 10 12.83 8.76 -19.85
N ASP A 11 13.09 8.63 -18.54
CA ASP A 11 12.22 9.19 -17.49
C ASP A 11 13.04 9.78 -16.33
N ILE A 12 12.48 10.81 -15.69
CA ILE A 12 12.98 11.41 -14.45
C ILE A 12 11.85 11.36 -13.43
N VAL A 13 11.97 10.48 -12.44
CA VAL A 13 10.89 10.22 -11.47
C VAL A 13 11.34 10.64 -10.07
N PRO A 14 10.85 11.78 -9.54
CA PRO A 14 11.13 12.18 -8.17
C PRO A 14 10.33 11.33 -7.17
N GLY A 15 11.02 10.82 -6.16
CA GLY A 15 10.43 10.30 -4.93
C GLY A 15 10.48 11.33 -3.80
N ILE A 16 10.19 10.92 -2.58
CA ILE A 16 10.13 11.82 -1.41
C ILE A 16 11.49 12.48 -1.11
N ARG A 17 12.56 11.70 -1.21
CA ARG A 17 13.95 12.12 -0.91
C ARG A 17 14.97 11.47 -1.84
N SER A 18 14.51 11.08 -3.02
CA SER A 18 15.29 10.37 -4.03
C SER A 18 14.83 10.81 -5.41
N LEU A 19 15.68 10.59 -6.40
CA LEU A 19 15.36 10.81 -7.80
C LEU A 19 15.80 9.58 -8.58
N GLN A 20 14.89 8.99 -9.35
CA GLN A 20 15.22 7.95 -10.31
C GLN A 20 15.46 8.60 -11.67
N LEU A 21 16.62 8.32 -12.27
CA LEU A 21 16.93 8.65 -13.65
C LEU A 21 16.95 7.35 -14.47
N HIS A 22 16.01 7.20 -15.38
CA HIS A 22 15.93 6.08 -16.31
C HIS A 22 16.48 6.53 -17.67
N PHE A 23 17.45 5.81 -18.23
CA PHE A 23 18.10 6.17 -19.48
C PHE A 23 18.50 4.94 -20.29
N ASP A 24 18.57 5.13 -21.62
CA ASP A 24 19.08 4.16 -22.58
C ASP A 24 20.61 4.10 -22.52
N GLY A 25 21.14 2.95 -22.10
CA GLY A 25 22.58 2.70 -21.96
C GLY A 25 23.36 2.73 -23.28
N VAL A 26 22.70 2.75 -24.44
CA VAL A 26 23.36 2.91 -25.75
C VAL A 26 23.58 4.40 -26.07
N ALA A 27 22.56 5.24 -25.83
CA ALA A 27 22.61 6.67 -26.10
C ALA A 27 23.27 7.50 -24.99
N LEU A 28 23.27 6.99 -23.75
CA LEU A 28 23.85 7.65 -22.58
C LEU A 28 24.53 6.62 -21.67
N ASP A 29 25.85 6.71 -21.54
CA ASP A 29 26.58 5.85 -20.60
C ASP A 29 26.39 6.31 -19.14
N GLN A 30 26.62 5.39 -18.21
CA GLN A 30 26.42 5.62 -16.78
C GLN A 30 27.30 6.74 -16.21
N ALA A 31 28.55 6.86 -16.67
CA ALA A 31 29.47 7.87 -16.14
C ALA A 31 29.05 9.27 -16.57
N THR A 32 28.61 9.42 -17.82
CA THR A 32 28.05 10.67 -18.35
C THR A 32 26.73 11.03 -17.66
N ALA A 33 25.85 10.06 -17.42
CA ALA A 33 24.62 10.28 -16.65
C ALA A 33 24.90 10.77 -15.22
N LEU A 34 25.86 10.13 -14.53
CA LEU A 34 26.27 10.53 -13.18
C LEU A 34 26.89 11.93 -13.16
N ALA A 35 27.78 12.24 -14.10
CA ALA A 35 28.36 13.58 -14.21
C ALA A 35 27.30 14.66 -14.42
N ALA A 36 26.26 14.36 -15.23
CA ALA A 36 25.15 15.28 -15.43
C ALA A 36 24.29 15.49 -14.18
N LEU A 37 24.10 14.44 -13.36
CA LEU A 37 23.43 14.55 -12.05
C LEU A 37 24.22 15.43 -11.09
N VAL A 38 25.54 15.20 -10.96
CA VAL A 38 26.43 16.03 -10.11
C VAL A 38 26.40 17.48 -10.56
N ALA A 39 26.53 17.75 -11.86
CA ALA A 39 26.48 19.10 -12.40
C ALA A 39 25.09 19.76 -12.24
N ALA A 40 24.00 18.98 -12.17
CA ALA A 40 22.68 19.52 -11.85
C ALA A 40 22.58 19.91 -10.37
N GLU A 41 23.09 19.07 -9.46
CA GLU A 41 23.12 19.34 -8.02
C GLU A 41 23.92 20.61 -7.70
N GLU A 42 25.14 20.73 -8.24
CA GLU A 42 26.00 21.91 -8.02
C GLU A 42 25.34 23.23 -8.48
N ARG A 43 24.46 23.17 -9.48
CA ARG A 43 23.73 24.34 -10.00
C ARG A 43 22.48 24.69 -9.20
N LEU A 44 21.90 23.77 -8.41
CA LEU A 44 20.66 24.03 -7.67
C LEU A 44 20.85 25.14 -6.62
N GLY A 45 22.07 25.31 -6.10
CA GLY A 45 22.38 26.36 -5.13
C GLY A 45 21.67 26.14 -3.79
N GLY A 46 21.61 27.21 -2.98
CA GLY A 46 20.93 27.18 -1.68
C GLY A 46 19.41 27.26 -1.79
N LEU A 47 18.70 26.71 -0.80
CA LEU A 47 17.23 26.69 -0.76
C LEU A 47 16.62 27.76 0.16
N ASP A 48 17.40 28.75 0.62
CA ASP A 48 16.98 29.62 1.73
C ASP A 48 15.75 30.49 1.44
N ASP A 49 15.55 30.92 0.18
CA ASP A 49 14.32 31.62 -0.27
C ASP A 49 13.54 30.79 -1.30
N PHE A 50 13.61 29.44 -1.19
CA PHE A 50 12.90 28.55 -2.10
C PHE A 50 11.38 28.79 -2.01
N THR A 51 10.80 29.10 -3.16
CA THR A 51 9.35 29.30 -3.35
C THR A 51 8.88 28.48 -4.53
N ILE A 52 7.74 27.80 -4.38
CA ILE A 52 7.13 27.01 -5.45
C ILE A 52 5.61 27.27 -5.51
N PRO A 53 5.00 27.36 -6.71
CA PRO A 53 3.54 27.39 -6.83
C PRO A 53 2.93 26.17 -6.14
N SER A 54 1.82 26.40 -5.44
CA SER A 54 1.13 25.38 -4.68
C SER A 54 -0.37 25.64 -4.76
N ARG A 55 -1.19 24.60 -4.57
CA ARG A 55 -2.65 24.72 -4.52
C ARG A 55 -3.18 24.08 -3.26
N ILE A 56 -4.15 24.69 -2.60
CA ILE A 56 -4.87 24.05 -1.50
C ILE A 56 -6.10 23.37 -2.08
N ILE A 57 -6.11 22.04 -2.05
CA ILE A 57 -7.15 21.18 -2.60
C ILE A 57 -8.04 20.70 -1.44
N HIS A 58 -9.29 21.16 -1.41
CA HIS A 58 -10.25 20.77 -0.38
C HIS A 58 -11.03 19.54 -0.83
N LEU A 59 -10.83 18.41 -0.16
CA LEU A 59 -11.44 17.13 -0.51
C LEU A 59 -12.46 16.68 0.54
N PRO A 60 -13.64 16.16 0.12
CA PRO A 60 -14.56 15.52 1.06
C PRO A 60 -13.96 14.22 1.60
N LEU A 61 -14.06 13.97 2.89
CA LEU A 61 -13.62 12.72 3.51
C LEU A 61 -14.78 12.13 4.32
N SER A 62 -15.17 10.90 3.97
CA SER A 62 -15.99 10.08 4.86
C SER A 62 -15.08 9.39 5.86
N TRP A 63 -15.17 9.82 7.11
CA TRP A 63 -14.47 9.21 8.24
C TRP A 63 -15.12 7.87 8.60
N LYS A 64 -14.32 6.85 8.93
CA LYS A 64 -14.83 5.50 9.23
C LYS A 64 -15.72 4.94 8.11
N ASP A 65 -15.39 5.24 6.86
CA ASP A 65 -16.16 4.78 5.69
C ASP A 65 -16.27 3.24 5.67
N PRO A 66 -17.45 2.65 5.40
CA PRO A 66 -17.63 1.20 5.35
C PRO A 66 -16.61 0.43 4.51
N ALA A 67 -16.08 1.05 3.44
CA ALA A 67 -15.07 0.42 2.59
C ALA A 67 -13.77 0.09 3.34
N ILE A 68 -13.40 0.85 4.38
CA ILE A 68 -12.19 0.54 5.15
C ILE A 68 -12.39 -0.73 5.99
N TYR A 69 -13.57 -0.91 6.58
CA TYR A 69 -13.89 -2.07 7.40
C TYR A 69 -14.06 -3.33 6.54
N GLU A 70 -14.69 -3.21 5.36
CA GLU A 70 -14.71 -4.30 4.38
C GLU A 70 -13.28 -4.73 4.00
N THR A 71 -12.38 -3.76 3.81
CA THR A 71 -10.98 -4.02 3.46
C THR A 71 -10.23 -4.72 4.59
N ILE A 72 -10.44 -4.30 5.84
CA ILE A 72 -9.81 -4.91 7.01
C ILE A 72 -10.34 -6.32 7.22
N ALA A 73 -11.66 -6.54 7.13
CA ALA A 73 -12.26 -7.86 7.29
C ALA A 73 -11.72 -8.87 6.26
N LYS A 74 -11.61 -8.47 4.99
CA LYS A 74 -10.99 -9.32 3.94
C LYS A 74 -9.53 -9.64 4.24
N TYR A 75 -8.78 -8.68 4.81
CA TYR A 75 -7.39 -8.91 5.20
C TYR A 75 -7.27 -9.89 6.37
N GLU A 76 -8.13 -9.78 7.39
CA GLU A 76 -8.15 -10.71 8.51
C GLU A 76 -8.50 -12.13 8.05
N GLU A 77 -9.51 -12.27 7.17
CA GLU A 77 -9.96 -13.57 6.66
C GLU A 77 -8.91 -14.27 5.79
N ALA A 78 -8.27 -13.53 4.88
CA ALA A 78 -7.44 -14.12 3.82
C ALA A 78 -5.93 -14.03 4.09
N VAL A 79 -5.47 -13.10 4.92
CA VAL A 79 -4.04 -12.77 5.02
C VAL A 79 -3.51 -12.93 6.43
N ARG A 80 -4.08 -12.20 7.40
CA ARG A 80 -3.60 -12.20 8.78
C ARG A 80 -4.64 -11.64 9.75
N ASP A 81 -5.18 -12.51 10.59
CA ASP A 81 -6.22 -12.23 11.59
C ASP A 81 -5.67 -11.73 12.94
N ASP A 82 -4.37 -11.83 13.18
CA ASP A 82 -3.74 -11.45 14.46
C ASP A 82 -2.77 -10.27 14.37
N ALA A 83 -2.89 -9.48 13.32
CA ALA A 83 -2.04 -8.32 13.12
C ALA A 83 -2.28 -7.24 14.20
N PRO A 84 -1.23 -6.60 14.76
CA PRO A 84 -1.40 -5.60 15.83
C PRO A 84 -2.26 -4.38 15.48
N TRP A 85 -2.46 -4.12 14.18
CA TRP A 85 -3.27 -3.03 13.65
C TRP A 85 -4.71 -3.42 13.30
N CYS A 86 -5.07 -4.67 13.52
CA CYS A 86 -6.43 -5.19 13.37
C CYS A 86 -7.07 -5.41 14.76
N PRO A 87 -8.41 -5.38 14.87
CA PRO A 87 -9.40 -5.19 13.81
C PRO A 87 -9.68 -3.71 13.46
N ASP A 88 -9.05 -2.77 14.16
CA ASP A 88 -9.32 -1.34 14.00
C ASP A 88 -8.04 -0.54 13.79
N ASN A 89 -7.82 -0.11 12.54
CA ASN A 89 -6.68 0.72 12.17
C ASN A 89 -6.69 2.09 12.86
N ILE A 90 -7.85 2.68 13.14
CA ILE A 90 -7.96 3.99 13.79
C ILE A 90 -7.59 3.87 15.26
N GLU A 91 -8.04 2.80 15.93
CA GLU A 91 -7.60 2.50 17.29
C GLU A 91 -6.08 2.27 17.31
N PHE A 92 -5.53 1.54 16.34
CA PHE A 92 -4.09 1.35 16.23
C PHE A 92 -3.34 2.68 16.06
N ILE A 93 -3.80 3.56 15.16
CA ILE A 93 -3.24 4.89 14.97
C ILE A 93 -3.25 5.67 16.30
N ARG A 94 -4.36 5.66 17.03
CA ARG A 94 -4.47 6.29 18.36
C ARG A 94 -3.42 5.74 19.32
N ARG A 95 -3.36 4.41 19.45
CA ARG A 95 -2.52 3.71 20.43
C ARG A 95 -1.03 3.96 20.18
N ILE A 96 -0.57 3.74 18.95
CA ILE A 96 0.85 3.88 18.59
C ILE A 96 1.35 5.33 18.62
N ASN A 97 0.43 6.31 18.59
CA ASN A 97 0.76 7.73 18.72
C ASN A 97 0.49 8.30 20.13
N GLY A 98 0.01 7.49 21.08
CA GLY A 98 -0.22 7.92 22.46
C GLY A 98 -1.34 8.94 22.61
N LEU A 99 -2.36 8.88 21.76
CA LEU A 99 -3.50 9.80 21.79
C LEU A 99 -4.56 9.34 22.80
N THR A 100 -5.32 10.31 23.33
CA THR A 100 -6.31 10.08 24.39
C THR A 100 -7.44 9.17 23.94
N ASP A 101 -7.94 9.38 22.72
CA ASP A 101 -9.13 8.74 22.16
C ASP A 101 -9.07 8.77 20.62
N VAL A 102 -9.96 8.01 19.99
CA VAL A 102 -10.06 7.97 18.52
C VAL A 102 -10.53 9.30 17.93
N ASP A 103 -11.26 10.12 18.69
CA ASP A 103 -11.71 11.44 18.24
C ASP A 103 -10.52 12.41 18.11
N ALA A 104 -9.45 12.23 18.90
CA ALA A 104 -8.21 12.96 18.74
C ALA A 104 -7.51 12.65 17.41
N VAL A 105 -7.60 11.39 16.93
CA VAL A 105 -7.11 11.02 15.60
C VAL A 105 -7.90 11.77 14.53
N GLU A 106 -9.23 11.75 14.63
CA GLU A 106 -10.13 12.42 13.70
C GLU A 106 -9.85 13.92 13.61
N ARG A 107 -9.75 14.61 14.75
CA ARG A 107 -9.42 16.04 14.82
C ARG A 107 -8.10 16.34 14.11
N ILE A 108 -7.03 15.58 14.43
CA ILE A 108 -5.72 15.78 13.80
C ILE A 108 -5.80 15.59 12.27
N VAL A 109 -6.56 14.59 11.80
CA VAL A 109 -6.71 14.34 10.36
C VAL A 109 -7.43 15.48 9.63
N PHE A 110 -8.49 16.03 10.23
CA PHE A 110 -9.24 17.14 9.63
C PHE A 110 -8.55 18.51 9.78
N ASP A 111 -7.77 18.71 10.85
CA ASP A 111 -7.01 19.95 11.08
C ASP A 111 -5.71 20.01 10.25
N ALA A 112 -5.25 18.87 9.73
CA ALA A 112 -4.02 18.79 8.95
C ALA A 112 -4.10 19.45 7.57
N THR A 113 -2.96 19.99 7.15
CA THR A 113 -2.69 20.37 5.76
C THR A 113 -1.55 19.49 5.26
N TYR A 114 -1.84 18.64 4.27
CA TYR A 114 -0.92 17.62 3.78
C TYR A 114 -0.21 18.08 2.51
N LEU A 115 1.10 18.30 2.58
CA LEU A 115 1.91 18.65 1.41
C LEU A 115 2.19 17.39 0.59
N VAL A 116 1.80 17.41 -0.69
CA VAL A 116 2.05 16.33 -1.66
C VAL A 116 3.51 16.35 -2.06
N MET A 117 4.24 15.29 -1.69
CA MET A 117 5.68 15.12 -1.95
C MET A 117 5.95 14.26 -3.18
N GLY A 118 4.95 13.51 -3.65
CA GLY A 118 5.07 12.63 -4.80
C GLY A 118 3.72 12.09 -5.25
N LEU A 119 3.70 11.47 -6.42
CA LEU A 119 2.51 10.84 -7.02
C LEU A 119 2.83 9.39 -7.42
N GLY A 120 1.81 8.54 -7.42
CA GLY A 120 1.93 7.12 -7.72
C GLY A 120 2.19 6.21 -6.51
N ASP A 121 1.78 6.61 -5.29
CA ASP A 121 1.89 5.80 -4.05
C ASP A 121 0.49 5.36 -3.53
N VAL A 122 -0.16 4.33 -4.09
CA VAL A 122 0.28 3.51 -5.22
C VAL A 122 -0.61 3.70 -6.45
N TYR A 123 0.02 3.85 -7.62
CA TYR A 123 -0.60 4.00 -8.95
C TYR A 123 -1.44 5.27 -9.17
N LEU A 124 -1.75 5.55 -10.44
CA LEU A 124 -2.77 6.50 -10.92
C LEU A 124 -2.97 7.76 -10.06
N GLY A 125 -1.93 8.60 -9.95
CA GLY A 125 -2.03 9.89 -9.28
C GLY A 125 -2.24 9.83 -7.76
N ALA A 126 -2.14 8.65 -7.14
CA ALA A 126 -2.18 8.49 -5.68
C ALA A 126 -1.06 9.33 -5.03
N PRO A 127 -1.36 10.28 -4.15
CA PRO A 127 -0.34 11.11 -3.54
C PRO A 127 0.42 10.32 -2.48
N VAL A 128 1.71 10.65 -2.32
CA VAL A 128 2.36 10.54 -1.03
C VAL A 128 2.46 11.94 -0.44
N ALA A 129 1.80 12.18 0.67
CA ALA A 129 1.73 13.49 1.30
C ALA A 129 2.09 13.42 2.78
N THR A 130 2.56 14.51 3.37
CA THR A 130 2.83 14.58 4.81
C THR A 130 2.28 15.87 5.40
N PRO A 131 1.75 15.86 6.63
CA PRO A 131 1.35 17.08 7.30
C PRO A 131 2.50 18.10 7.38
N ILE A 132 2.19 19.35 6.99
CA ILE A 132 3.13 20.47 7.10
C ILE A 132 3.49 20.68 8.57
N ASP A 133 2.48 20.77 9.44
CA ASP A 133 2.65 20.83 10.89
C ASP A 133 3.16 19.47 11.44
N PRO A 134 4.36 19.39 12.03
CA PRO A 134 4.87 18.15 12.60
C PRO A 134 4.00 17.56 13.73
N ARG A 135 3.16 18.38 14.38
CA ARG A 135 2.19 17.95 15.39
C ARG A 135 1.03 17.15 14.81
N HIS A 136 0.84 17.19 13.49
CA HIS A 136 -0.18 16.40 12.81
C HIS A 136 0.37 15.12 12.16
N ARG A 137 1.70 14.89 12.26
CA ARG A 137 2.35 13.68 11.75
C ARG A 137 2.11 12.50 12.69
N LEU A 138 0.97 11.87 12.50
CA LEU A 138 0.68 10.55 13.05
C LEU A 138 1.59 9.53 12.36
N VAL A 139 2.40 8.82 13.14
CA VAL A 139 3.36 7.84 12.63
C VAL A 139 2.81 6.45 12.88
N THR A 140 2.76 5.65 11.83
CA THR A 140 2.31 4.25 11.90
C THR A 140 3.32 3.32 11.23
N THR A 141 3.14 2.01 11.40
CA THR A 141 3.73 1.04 10.48
C THR A 141 2.87 0.88 9.24
N LYS A 142 3.49 0.37 8.17
CA LYS A 142 2.72 -0.27 7.10
C LYS A 142 2.30 -1.67 7.54
N TYR A 143 1.23 -2.19 6.95
CA TYR A 143 0.81 -3.58 7.08
C TYR A 143 1.97 -4.53 6.76
N ASN A 144 2.03 -5.64 7.48
CA ASN A 144 2.96 -6.74 7.27
C ASN A 144 2.27 -8.12 7.46
N PRO A 145 2.08 -8.90 6.38
CA PRO A 145 2.29 -8.51 4.98
C PRO A 145 1.26 -7.44 4.52
N ALA A 146 1.49 -6.81 3.36
CA ALA A 146 0.55 -5.82 2.83
C ALA A 146 -0.79 -6.45 2.42
N ARG A 147 -1.86 -5.66 2.39
CA ARG A 147 -3.16 -6.11 1.87
C ARG A 147 -3.07 -6.40 0.39
N THR A 148 -3.75 -7.43 -0.06
CA THR A 148 -3.90 -7.79 -1.48
C THR A 148 -4.94 -6.92 -2.19
N TRP A 149 -5.92 -6.40 -1.44
CA TRP A 149 -7.03 -5.60 -1.94
C TRP A 149 -7.27 -4.33 -1.11
N THR A 150 -7.61 -3.24 -1.79
CA THR A 150 -8.01 -1.95 -1.22
C THR A 150 -8.82 -1.23 -2.31
N PRO A 151 -10.05 -0.78 -2.04
CA PRO A 151 -10.90 -0.15 -3.04
C PRO A 151 -10.42 1.29 -3.36
N PRO A 152 -10.84 1.85 -4.51
CA PRO A 152 -10.35 3.14 -4.94
C PRO A 152 -10.75 4.26 -3.99
N ASN A 153 -9.79 5.14 -3.77
CA ASN A 153 -9.79 6.38 -3.00
C ASN A 153 -10.08 6.23 -1.51
N VAL A 154 -9.83 5.04 -0.98
CA VAL A 154 -9.55 4.90 0.45
C VAL A 154 -8.34 5.76 0.81
N VAL A 155 -8.33 6.29 2.03
CA VAL A 155 -7.27 7.13 2.57
C VAL A 155 -6.62 6.42 3.75
N GLY A 156 -5.30 6.47 3.82
CA GLY A 156 -4.55 5.83 4.90
C GLY A 156 -3.24 6.51 5.25
N ILE A 157 -2.66 6.11 6.39
CA ILE A 157 -1.37 6.57 6.93
C ILE A 157 -0.38 5.41 7.01
N GLY A 158 0.84 5.61 6.50
CA GLY A 158 1.92 4.63 6.52
C GLY A 158 3.25 5.34 6.78
N GLY A 159 3.88 5.05 7.92
CA GLY A 159 4.93 5.94 8.42
C GLY A 159 4.31 7.29 8.79
N ALA A 160 4.99 8.39 8.45
CA ALA A 160 4.49 9.75 8.64
C ALA A 160 3.74 10.31 7.40
N TYR A 161 3.35 9.42 6.48
CA TYR A 161 2.80 9.79 5.18
C TYR A 161 1.35 9.36 5.04
N MET A 162 0.57 10.18 4.36
CA MET A 162 -0.80 9.92 3.95
C MET A 162 -0.84 9.60 2.46
N CYS A 163 -1.67 8.63 2.08
CA CYS A 163 -1.98 8.33 0.69
C CYS A 163 -3.48 8.30 0.42
N ILE A 164 -3.87 8.54 -0.84
CA ILE A 164 -5.20 8.28 -1.38
C ILE A 164 -5.04 7.24 -2.49
N TYR A 165 -5.62 6.05 -2.35
CA TYR A 165 -5.46 4.99 -3.35
C TYR A 165 -6.12 5.40 -4.68
N GLY A 166 -5.35 5.59 -5.75
CA GLY A 166 -5.87 6.12 -7.03
C GLY A 166 -6.81 5.15 -7.74
N MET A 167 -6.59 3.86 -7.54
CA MET A 167 -7.36 2.75 -8.10
C MET A 167 -7.51 1.63 -7.07
N GLU A 168 -8.32 0.64 -7.41
CA GLU A 168 -8.34 -0.64 -6.72
C GLU A 168 -6.98 -1.34 -6.81
N GLY A 169 -6.48 -1.90 -5.71
CA GLY A 169 -5.20 -2.60 -5.72
C GLY A 169 -4.66 -2.97 -4.34
N PRO A 170 -3.42 -3.48 -4.26
CA PRO A 170 -2.79 -3.78 -2.97
C PRO A 170 -2.47 -2.50 -2.19
N GLY A 171 -2.35 -2.62 -0.87
CA GLY A 171 -2.09 -1.46 -0.01
C GLY A 171 -1.48 -1.81 1.33
N GLY A 172 -0.56 -0.96 1.78
CA GLY A 172 0.15 -1.14 3.06
C GLY A 172 -0.21 -0.13 4.14
N TYR A 173 -0.95 0.94 3.83
CA TYR A 173 -1.19 2.02 4.79
C TYR A 173 -2.35 1.68 5.72
N GLN A 174 -2.32 2.19 6.96
CA GLN A 174 -3.39 2.08 7.95
C GLN A 174 -4.59 2.94 7.53
N LEU A 175 -5.78 2.35 7.42
CA LEU A 175 -6.95 2.98 6.81
C LEU A 175 -7.77 3.78 7.82
N PHE A 176 -8.33 4.92 7.43
CA PHE A 176 -9.17 5.73 8.32
C PHE A 176 -10.43 6.33 7.65
N GLY A 177 -10.48 6.37 6.32
CA GLY A 177 -11.64 6.90 5.61
C GLY A 177 -11.54 6.75 4.10
N ARG A 178 -12.44 7.42 3.40
CA ARG A 178 -12.51 7.41 1.94
C ARG A 178 -12.85 8.79 1.39
N THR A 179 -12.31 9.11 0.22
CA THR A 179 -12.54 10.38 -0.47
C THR A 179 -12.98 10.15 -1.93
N ILE A 180 -13.05 11.22 -2.70
CA ILE A 180 -13.35 11.22 -4.13
C ILE A 180 -12.14 10.80 -4.98
N GLN A 181 -12.38 10.63 -6.26
CA GLN A 181 -11.40 10.23 -7.26
C GLN A 181 -10.27 11.25 -7.37
N VAL A 182 -9.01 10.79 -7.28
CA VAL A 182 -7.82 11.60 -7.60
C VAL A 182 -7.32 11.36 -9.03
N TRP A 183 -7.97 10.44 -9.75
CA TRP A 183 -7.70 10.08 -11.13
C TRP A 183 -9.00 9.99 -11.94
N ASN A 184 -8.98 10.51 -13.17
CA ASN A 184 -10.11 10.50 -14.09
C ASN A 184 -9.66 10.14 -15.51
N THR A 185 -9.83 8.87 -15.90
CA THR A 185 -9.53 8.39 -17.26
C THR A 185 -10.48 8.95 -18.33
N PRO A 186 -11.82 8.97 -18.11
CA PRO A 186 -12.75 9.28 -19.20
C PRO A 186 -12.87 10.76 -19.58
N GLY A 187 -12.47 11.73 -18.74
CA GLY A 187 -12.80 13.13 -19.04
C GLY A 187 -12.02 14.20 -18.31
N GLN A 188 -11.87 15.33 -19.00
CA GLN A 188 -11.46 16.60 -18.42
C GLN A 188 -12.66 17.25 -17.73
N THR A 189 -12.42 17.88 -16.58
CA THR A 189 -13.41 18.68 -15.84
C THR A 189 -12.75 19.98 -15.39
N ASP A 190 -13.41 20.75 -14.53
CA ASP A 190 -12.82 21.89 -13.85
C ASP A 190 -11.63 21.51 -12.94
N ALA A 191 -11.65 20.31 -12.37
CA ALA A 191 -10.60 19.77 -11.51
C ALA A 191 -9.54 18.95 -12.28
N PHE A 192 -9.94 18.26 -13.34
CA PHE A 192 -9.05 17.49 -14.21
C PHE A 192 -8.74 18.26 -15.50
N ILE A 193 -7.64 19.04 -15.48
CA ILE A 193 -7.32 20.02 -16.52
C ILE A 193 -6.01 19.73 -17.26
N GLY A 194 -5.83 20.35 -18.44
CA GLY A 194 -4.58 20.34 -19.20
C GLY A 194 -4.26 19.00 -19.87
N GLY A 195 -5.28 18.22 -20.20
CA GLY A 195 -5.14 16.88 -20.77
C GLY A 195 -4.61 15.85 -19.78
N LYS A 196 -4.48 16.20 -18.50
CA LYS A 196 -3.94 15.32 -17.45
C LYS A 196 -5.08 14.59 -16.72
N PRO A 197 -4.99 13.27 -16.55
CA PRO A 197 -6.00 12.50 -15.81
C PRO A 197 -5.83 12.54 -14.29
N TRP A 198 -4.72 13.06 -13.76
CA TRP A 198 -4.49 13.17 -12.32
C TRP A 198 -4.88 14.57 -11.78
N LEU A 199 -5.55 14.59 -10.63
CA LEU A 199 -5.96 15.82 -9.95
C LEU A 199 -4.78 16.55 -9.28
N LEU A 200 -3.99 15.79 -8.53
CA LEU A 200 -2.98 16.28 -7.60
C LEU A 200 -1.62 16.47 -8.29
N ARG A 201 -0.84 17.43 -7.82
CA ARG A 201 0.49 17.80 -8.32
C ARG A 201 1.48 17.84 -7.17
N PHE A 202 2.77 17.78 -7.50
CA PHE A 202 3.83 18.01 -6.53
C PHE A 202 3.61 19.38 -5.86
N PHE A 203 3.77 19.42 -4.54
CA PHE A 203 3.57 20.58 -3.68
C PHE A 203 2.15 21.13 -3.61
N ASP A 204 1.14 20.43 -4.12
CA ASP A 204 -0.24 20.69 -3.68
C ASP A 204 -0.38 20.41 -2.18
N GLN A 205 -1.37 21.04 -1.56
CA GLN A 205 -1.71 20.92 -0.16
C GLN A 205 -3.12 20.37 -0.05
N ILE A 206 -3.29 19.18 0.51
CA ILE A 206 -4.62 18.58 0.70
C ILE A 206 -5.17 19.02 2.06
N ARG A 207 -6.42 19.45 2.09
CA ARG A 207 -7.22 19.63 3.31
C ARG A 207 -8.51 18.83 3.16
N PHE A 208 -8.89 18.11 4.22
CA PHE A 208 -10.14 17.36 4.22
C PHE A 208 -11.26 18.17 4.88
N PHE A 209 -12.48 18.00 4.40
CA PHE A 209 -13.69 18.42 5.11
C PHE A 209 -14.62 17.21 5.30
N PRO A 210 -15.31 17.12 6.45
CA PRO A 210 -16.11 15.94 6.78
C PRO A 210 -17.36 15.85 5.91
N VAL A 211 -17.68 14.63 5.47
CA VAL A 211 -18.96 14.26 4.87
C VAL A 211 -19.39 12.89 5.39
N SER A 212 -20.68 12.61 5.38
CA SER A 212 -21.20 11.26 5.60
C SER A 212 -20.86 10.31 4.45
N HIS A 213 -21.01 9.00 4.69
CA HIS A 213 -20.86 7.99 3.63
C HIS A 213 -21.83 8.25 2.46
N ASP A 214 -23.11 8.54 2.75
CA ASP A 214 -24.13 8.78 1.73
C ASP A 214 -23.81 10.02 0.89
N GLU A 215 -23.37 11.11 1.54
CA GLU A 215 -22.90 12.30 0.82
C GLU A 215 -21.68 11.99 -0.04
N LEU A 216 -20.75 11.15 0.44
CA LEU A 216 -19.59 10.73 -0.34
C LEU A 216 -20.00 9.89 -1.56
N VAL A 217 -21.02 9.04 -1.45
CA VAL A 217 -21.57 8.30 -2.61
C VAL A 217 -22.04 9.27 -3.69
N ASP A 218 -22.77 10.32 -3.32
CA ASP A 218 -23.19 11.37 -4.25
C ASP A 218 -21.99 12.12 -4.85
N TRP A 219 -21.02 12.51 -4.03
CA TRP A 219 -19.76 13.12 -4.49
C TRP A 219 -19.06 12.25 -5.54
N ARG A 220 -18.89 10.95 -5.26
CA ARG A 220 -18.18 10.01 -6.13
C ARG A 220 -18.92 9.72 -7.44
N ARG A 221 -20.26 9.87 -7.48
CA ARG A 221 -21.07 9.81 -8.70
C ARG A 221 -20.87 11.06 -9.57
N ASP A 222 -20.92 12.23 -8.96
CA ASP A 222 -21.08 13.50 -9.69
C ASP A 222 -19.74 14.18 -10.03
N PHE A 223 -18.72 14.05 -9.17
CA PHE A 223 -17.40 14.67 -9.34
C PHE A 223 -16.67 14.25 -10.63
N PRO A 224 -16.49 12.95 -10.95
CA PRO A 224 -15.75 12.55 -12.16
C PRO A 224 -16.44 12.98 -13.46
N LEU A 225 -17.75 13.30 -13.41
CA LEU A 225 -18.55 13.78 -14.53
C LEU A 225 -18.58 15.31 -14.64
N GLY A 226 -17.87 16.04 -13.76
CA GLY A 226 -17.89 17.50 -13.71
C GLY A 226 -19.22 18.10 -13.25
N ARG A 227 -20.08 17.31 -12.59
CA ARG A 227 -21.37 17.78 -12.06
C ARG A 227 -21.25 18.36 -10.64
N ARG A 228 -20.08 18.20 -10.03
CA ARG A 228 -19.76 18.72 -8.71
C ARG A 228 -18.32 19.21 -8.70
N SER A 229 -18.11 20.39 -8.13
CA SER A 229 -16.81 21.05 -8.07
C SER A 229 -16.25 21.00 -6.66
N ILE A 230 -14.92 20.89 -6.56
CA ILE A 230 -14.19 21.07 -5.29
C ILE A 230 -13.62 22.47 -5.21
N HIS A 231 -13.35 22.94 -4.00
CA HIS A 231 -12.65 24.20 -3.78
C HIS A 231 -11.14 24.00 -3.95
N ILE A 232 -10.53 24.83 -4.80
CA ILE A 232 -9.09 24.85 -5.05
C ILE A 232 -8.61 26.30 -4.90
N GLU A 233 -7.67 26.53 -3.98
CA GLU A 233 -7.05 27.83 -3.76
C GLU A 233 -5.65 27.86 -4.36
N GLU A 234 -5.38 28.79 -5.27
CA GLU A 234 -4.03 29.02 -5.79
C GLU A 234 -3.18 29.76 -4.75
N THR A 235 -1.98 29.27 -4.48
CA THR A 235 -1.08 29.82 -3.46
C THR A 235 0.40 29.55 -3.84
N GLN A 236 1.30 29.77 -2.88
CA GLN A 236 2.72 29.43 -2.99
C GLN A 236 3.19 28.79 -1.68
N PHE A 237 4.07 27.81 -1.77
CA PHE A 237 4.79 27.27 -0.62
C PHE A 237 6.17 27.92 -0.56
N ARG A 238 6.45 28.63 0.53
CA ARG A 238 7.74 29.29 0.80
C ARG A 238 8.47 28.54 1.90
N LEU A 239 9.68 28.06 1.63
CA LEU A 239 10.46 27.33 2.63
C LEU A 239 10.86 28.19 3.83
N ALA A 240 11.09 29.49 3.61
CA ALA A 240 11.37 30.45 4.67
C ALA A 240 10.20 30.55 5.68
N ASP A 241 8.97 30.67 5.19
CA ASP A 241 7.76 30.74 6.02
C ASP A 241 7.58 29.44 6.82
N TYR A 242 7.83 28.29 6.19
CA TYR A 242 7.79 27.00 6.88
C TYR A 242 8.84 26.89 7.99
N ARG A 243 10.08 27.35 7.73
CA ARG A 243 11.16 27.37 8.75
C ARG A 243 10.81 28.29 9.91
N ALA A 244 10.24 29.46 9.65
CA ALA A 244 9.76 30.37 10.68
C ALA A 244 8.65 29.72 11.51
N PHE A 245 7.66 29.09 10.86
CA PHE A 245 6.61 28.34 11.55
C PHE A 245 7.18 27.26 12.49
N LEU A 246 8.19 26.50 12.04
CA LEU A 246 8.85 25.48 12.87
C LEU A 246 9.55 26.09 14.09
N ALA A 247 10.25 27.21 13.91
CA ALA A 247 10.94 27.90 15.01
C ALA A 247 9.94 28.46 16.04
N ASP A 248 8.87 29.11 15.57
CA ASP A 248 7.84 29.72 16.43
C ASP A 248 7.05 28.68 17.23
N ASN A 249 6.92 27.46 16.70
CA ASN A 249 6.16 26.36 17.33
C ASN A 249 7.06 25.27 17.94
N ALA A 250 8.37 25.48 18.01
CA ALA A 250 9.33 24.44 18.40
C ALA A 250 8.97 23.73 19.72
N PRO A 251 8.60 24.42 20.83
CA PRO A 251 8.26 23.75 22.07
C PRO A 251 7.05 22.80 21.95
N GLY A 252 6.01 23.22 21.21
CA GLY A 252 4.81 22.40 21.01
C GLY A 252 5.07 21.22 20.07
N ILE A 253 5.91 21.40 19.06
CA ILE A 253 6.36 20.34 18.16
C ILE A 253 7.17 19.29 18.92
N GLU A 254 8.15 19.72 19.72
CA GLU A 254 9.00 18.83 20.52
C GLU A 254 8.18 18.02 21.53
N ALA A 255 7.26 18.66 22.25
CA ALA A 255 6.39 17.99 23.21
C ALA A 255 5.53 16.89 22.53
N PHE A 256 4.92 17.20 21.39
CA PHE A 256 4.12 16.22 20.64
C PHE A 256 4.98 15.07 20.12
N GLN A 257 6.14 15.37 19.54
CA GLN A 257 7.06 14.35 19.03
C GLN A 257 7.56 13.42 20.14
N HIS A 258 7.87 13.96 21.31
CA HIS A 258 8.29 13.19 22.47
C HIS A 258 7.18 12.25 22.95
N GLN A 259 5.94 12.75 23.12
CA GLN A 259 4.79 11.91 23.49
C GLN A 259 4.57 10.78 22.48
N ARG A 260 4.56 11.11 21.19
CA ARG A 260 4.37 10.13 20.11
C ARG A 260 5.48 9.08 20.11
N GLN A 261 6.74 9.50 20.23
CA GLN A 261 7.88 8.57 20.21
C GLN A 261 7.85 7.62 21.40
N ALA A 262 7.53 8.12 22.59
CA ALA A 262 7.38 7.28 23.78
C ALA A 262 6.28 6.22 23.60
N ALA A 263 5.15 6.59 22.99
CA ALA A 263 4.07 5.65 22.69
C ALA A 263 4.48 4.62 21.62
N PHE A 264 5.17 5.04 20.56
CA PHE A 264 5.68 4.16 19.52
C PHE A 264 6.67 3.14 20.09
N ASP A 265 7.60 3.58 20.94
CA ASP A 265 8.58 2.71 21.59
C ASP A 265 7.92 1.72 22.55
N ALA A 266 6.90 2.15 23.29
CA ALA A 266 6.12 1.28 24.17
C ALA A 266 5.35 0.20 23.37
N GLU A 267 4.69 0.57 22.27
CA GLU A 267 3.99 -0.35 21.37
C GLU A 267 4.98 -1.36 20.75
N ARG A 268 6.13 -0.89 20.26
CA ARG A 268 7.18 -1.74 19.70
C ARG A 268 7.73 -2.74 20.72
N ALA A 269 8.00 -2.28 21.95
CA ALA A 269 8.47 -3.17 23.02
C ALA A 269 7.41 -4.20 23.41
N ASP A 270 6.12 -3.87 23.31
CA ASP A 270 5.05 -4.82 23.52
C ASP A 270 4.98 -5.91 22.43
N TRP A 271 5.17 -5.51 21.18
CA TRP A 271 5.27 -6.45 20.06
C TRP A 271 6.45 -7.41 20.21
N GLU A 272 7.59 -6.91 20.66
CA GLU A 272 8.76 -7.73 20.97
C GLU A 272 8.47 -8.74 22.08
N ARG A 273 7.84 -8.32 23.19
CA ARG A 273 7.42 -9.24 24.26
C ARG A 273 6.43 -10.30 23.80
N ARG A 274 5.60 -9.99 22.80
CA ARG A 274 4.63 -10.93 22.21
C ARG A 274 5.20 -11.78 21.07
N GLY A 275 6.50 -11.64 20.74
CA GLY A 275 7.16 -12.44 19.70
C GLY A 275 6.76 -12.05 18.27
N GLU A 276 6.24 -10.84 18.05
CA GLU A 276 5.83 -10.36 16.73
C GLU A 276 7.00 -10.37 15.72
N PHE A 277 8.20 -10.01 16.18
CA PHE A 277 9.39 -9.98 15.33
C PHE A 277 9.93 -11.38 15.03
N ASP A 278 9.81 -12.32 15.96
CA ASP A 278 10.20 -13.72 15.76
C ASP A 278 9.28 -14.40 14.74
N ARG A 279 7.98 -14.06 14.78
CA ARG A 279 7.01 -14.51 13.79
C ARG A 279 7.35 -14.01 12.39
N VAL A 280 7.69 -12.72 12.27
CA VAL A 280 8.12 -12.13 10.98
C VAL A 280 9.39 -12.80 10.48
N ALA A 281 10.38 -13.01 11.35
CA ALA A 281 11.62 -13.71 11.02
C ALA A 281 11.34 -15.14 10.52
N ALA A 282 10.48 -15.90 11.21
CA ALA A 282 10.08 -17.25 10.82
C ALA A 282 9.33 -17.27 9.47
N LEU A 283 8.46 -16.29 9.21
CA LEU A 283 7.77 -16.15 7.92
C LEU A 283 8.74 -15.76 6.79
N THR A 284 9.70 -14.86 7.04
CA THR A 284 10.73 -14.51 6.06
C THR A 284 11.74 -15.63 5.81
N ASP A 285 12.11 -16.40 6.85
CA ASP A 285 12.99 -17.57 6.71
C ASP A 285 12.26 -18.74 6.04
N SER A 286 10.96 -18.92 6.26
CA SER A 286 10.17 -19.88 5.47
C SER A 286 10.04 -19.48 3.98
N GLY A 287 10.35 -18.23 3.64
CA GLY A 287 10.50 -17.75 2.26
C GLY A 287 11.95 -17.77 1.72
N ALA A 288 12.96 -18.02 2.56
CA ALA A 288 14.39 -17.95 2.20
C ALA A 288 15.21 -19.20 2.58
N GLY A 289 14.62 -20.18 3.25
CA GLY A 289 15.26 -21.43 3.66
C GLY A 289 14.25 -22.56 3.71
N ALA A 290 14.33 -23.47 2.74
CA ALA A 290 13.60 -24.72 2.76
C ALA A 290 13.89 -25.45 4.08
N ALA A 291 12.85 -25.68 4.89
CA ALA A 291 12.86 -26.84 5.76
C ALA A 291 13.06 -28.07 4.85
N PRO A 292 13.93 -29.04 5.21
CA PRO A 292 14.12 -30.23 4.39
C PRO A 292 12.75 -30.88 4.16
N GLU A 293 12.41 -31.11 2.89
CA GLU A 293 11.20 -31.84 2.50
C GLU A 293 11.09 -33.08 3.37
N ALA A 294 10.02 -33.16 4.16
CA ALA A 294 9.71 -34.39 4.86
C ALA A 294 9.53 -35.46 3.78
N ALA A 295 10.35 -36.52 3.83
CA ALA A 295 10.25 -37.62 2.88
C ALA A 295 8.83 -38.17 2.92
N ILE A 296 8.08 -37.95 1.84
CA ILE A 296 6.73 -38.50 1.69
C ILE A 296 6.83 -39.96 1.25
N THR A 297 5.97 -40.81 1.79
CA THR A 297 5.83 -42.19 1.33
C THR A 297 4.81 -42.22 0.21
N LEU A 298 5.25 -42.53 -1.01
CA LEU A 298 4.36 -42.75 -2.15
C LEU A 298 3.87 -44.21 -2.16
N PRO A 299 2.56 -44.48 -2.08
CA PRO A 299 2.03 -45.84 -2.17
C PRO A 299 2.37 -46.51 -3.51
N GLU A 300 2.57 -47.83 -3.50
CA GLU A 300 2.91 -48.59 -4.71
C GLU A 300 1.80 -48.48 -5.77
N GLY A 301 2.20 -48.25 -7.02
CA GLY A 301 1.29 -48.06 -8.15
C GLY A 301 0.54 -46.73 -8.14
N THR A 302 1.08 -45.70 -7.49
CA THR A 302 0.57 -44.32 -7.55
C THR A 302 1.58 -43.39 -8.23
N GLU A 303 1.10 -42.28 -8.79
CA GLU A 303 1.91 -41.16 -9.28
C GLU A 303 1.77 -39.97 -8.33
N CYS A 304 2.85 -39.19 -8.17
CA CYS A 304 2.82 -37.99 -7.38
C CYS A 304 2.24 -36.84 -8.21
N VAL A 305 1.23 -36.16 -7.68
CA VAL A 305 0.78 -34.88 -8.21
C VAL A 305 1.47 -33.79 -7.41
N GLU A 306 2.34 -33.04 -8.09
CA GLU A 306 3.15 -31.96 -7.51
C GLU A 306 2.52 -30.60 -7.76
N ALA A 307 2.86 -29.63 -6.91
CA ALA A 307 2.47 -28.23 -7.08
C ALA A 307 3.14 -27.64 -8.34
N PRO A 308 2.39 -27.14 -9.33
CA PRO A 308 2.98 -26.58 -10.54
C PRO A 308 3.71 -25.26 -10.33
N PHE A 309 3.39 -24.52 -9.26
CA PHE A 309 4.02 -23.27 -8.84
C PHE A 309 3.80 -23.05 -7.34
N GLY A 310 4.53 -22.08 -6.77
CA GLY A 310 4.43 -21.73 -5.36
C GLY A 310 3.22 -20.84 -5.07
N GLY A 311 2.64 -20.98 -3.88
CA GLY A 311 1.44 -20.27 -3.47
C GLY A 311 0.93 -20.77 -2.11
N VAL A 312 -0.35 -20.55 -1.85
CA VAL A 312 -1.05 -21.06 -0.67
C VAL A 312 -2.18 -21.97 -1.12
N ILE A 313 -2.37 -23.13 -0.49
CA ILE A 313 -3.54 -23.98 -0.73
C ILE A 313 -4.79 -23.26 -0.24
N TRP A 314 -5.58 -22.70 -1.14
CA TRP A 314 -6.80 -21.97 -0.81
C TRP A 314 -7.93 -22.90 -0.41
N LYS A 315 -8.12 -23.97 -1.18
CA LYS A 315 -9.21 -24.92 -0.95
C LYS A 315 -8.82 -26.33 -1.37
N MET A 316 -9.16 -27.31 -0.54
CA MET A 316 -9.08 -28.73 -0.88
C MET A 316 -10.44 -29.20 -1.40
N LEU A 317 -10.45 -29.85 -2.57
CA LEU A 317 -11.68 -30.29 -3.24
C LEU A 317 -11.89 -31.80 -3.16
N VAL A 318 -10.87 -32.54 -2.73
CA VAL A 318 -10.86 -34.00 -2.66
C VAL A 318 -10.25 -34.49 -1.35
N ALA A 319 -10.62 -35.70 -0.96
CA ALA A 319 -10.08 -36.43 0.19
C ALA A 319 -9.46 -37.79 -0.25
N PRO A 320 -8.59 -38.41 0.58
CA PRO A 320 -8.14 -39.77 0.34
C PRO A 320 -9.33 -40.74 0.19
N GLY A 321 -9.31 -41.55 -0.86
CA GLY A 321 -10.36 -42.49 -1.26
C GLY A 321 -11.27 -41.99 -2.38
N ASP A 322 -11.24 -40.70 -2.72
CA ASP A 322 -12.11 -40.12 -3.74
C ASP A 322 -11.73 -40.58 -5.14
N ARG A 323 -12.74 -40.90 -5.95
CA ARG A 323 -12.60 -41.17 -7.39
C ARG A 323 -12.84 -39.89 -8.17
N VAL A 324 -11.88 -39.52 -9.02
CA VAL A 324 -11.88 -38.29 -9.81
C VAL A 324 -11.80 -38.60 -11.30
N GLY A 325 -12.41 -37.74 -12.13
CA GLY A 325 -12.29 -37.80 -13.59
C GLY A 325 -11.12 -36.95 -14.10
N SER A 326 -10.83 -37.03 -15.40
CA SER A 326 -9.76 -36.25 -16.05
C SER A 326 -9.91 -34.73 -15.89
N ASP A 327 -11.15 -34.25 -15.79
CA ASP A 327 -11.45 -32.81 -15.75
C ASP A 327 -11.74 -32.32 -14.32
N THR A 328 -11.38 -33.12 -13.31
CA THR A 328 -11.68 -32.81 -11.91
C THR A 328 -10.54 -32.02 -11.28
N SER A 329 -10.87 -30.87 -10.67
CA SER A 329 -9.93 -30.12 -9.85
C SER A 329 -9.79 -30.77 -8.46
N LEU A 330 -8.55 -30.99 -8.04
CA LEU A 330 -8.19 -31.62 -6.76
C LEU A 330 -8.06 -30.61 -5.62
N ALA A 331 -7.51 -29.43 -5.93
CA ALA A 331 -7.36 -28.32 -5.01
C ALA A 331 -7.32 -26.99 -5.77
N VAL A 332 -7.35 -25.87 -5.04
CA VAL A 332 -7.14 -24.52 -5.56
C VAL A 332 -5.91 -23.93 -4.88
N ILE A 333 -4.95 -23.45 -5.66
CA ILE A 333 -3.80 -22.70 -5.19
C ILE A 333 -4.09 -21.22 -5.42
N GLU A 334 -3.97 -20.41 -4.37
CA GLU A 334 -3.86 -18.96 -4.50
C GLU A 334 -2.38 -18.60 -4.70
N ALA A 335 -2.05 -18.08 -5.87
CA ALA A 335 -0.73 -17.55 -6.18
C ALA A 335 -0.89 -16.23 -6.91
N MET A 336 -0.02 -15.26 -6.63
CA MET A 336 -0.01 -13.97 -7.35
C MET A 336 -1.40 -13.29 -7.41
N LYS A 337 -2.25 -13.48 -6.39
CA LYS A 337 -3.62 -12.92 -6.28
C LYS A 337 -4.62 -13.48 -7.31
N MET A 338 -4.37 -14.67 -7.83
CA MET A 338 -5.28 -15.42 -8.68
C MET A 338 -5.47 -16.83 -8.14
N GLU A 339 -6.68 -17.36 -8.32
CA GLU A 339 -7.02 -18.74 -7.99
C GLU A 339 -6.68 -19.65 -9.18
N PHE A 340 -5.95 -20.72 -8.92
CA PHE A 340 -5.57 -21.68 -9.92
C PHE A 340 -5.97 -23.10 -9.50
N PRO A 341 -6.82 -23.79 -10.26
CA PRO A 341 -7.15 -25.17 -9.98
C PRO A 341 -5.95 -26.09 -10.25
N VAL A 342 -5.74 -27.06 -9.37
CA VAL A 342 -4.84 -28.20 -9.61
C VAL A 342 -5.68 -29.32 -10.19
N GLU A 343 -5.46 -29.65 -11.46
CA GLU A 343 -6.25 -30.64 -12.18
C GLU A 343 -5.73 -32.07 -11.98
N ALA A 344 -6.64 -33.04 -12.02
CA ALA A 344 -6.28 -34.45 -11.98
C ALA A 344 -5.48 -34.85 -13.25
N PRO A 345 -4.41 -35.66 -13.14
CA PRO A 345 -3.67 -36.14 -14.31
C PRO A 345 -4.45 -37.06 -15.26
N GLY A 346 -5.66 -37.49 -14.86
CA GLY A 346 -6.53 -38.41 -15.56
C GLY A 346 -7.66 -38.90 -14.67
N ALA A 347 -8.41 -39.92 -15.12
CA ALA A 347 -9.39 -40.60 -14.27
C ALA A 347 -8.71 -41.58 -13.32
N GLY A 348 -9.09 -41.57 -12.04
CA GLY A 348 -8.42 -42.38 -11.02
C GLY A 348 -8.90 -42.13 -9.60
N THR A 349 -8.08 -42.52 -8.62
CA THR A 349 -8.38 -42.42 -7.18
C THR A 349 -7.27 -41.64 -6.46
N ILE A 350 -7.66 -40.76 -5.53
CA ILE A 350 -6.72 -40.09 -4.62
C ILE A 350 -6.41 -41.05 -3.46
N GLU A 351 -5.19 -41.56 -3.36
CA GLU A 351 -4.80 -42.53 -2.33
C GLU A 351 -4.24 -41.85 -1.08
N ALA A 352 -3.62 -40.67 -1.24
CA ALA A 352 -3.14 -39.86 -0.13
C ALA A 352 -3.13 -38.37 -0.50
N VAL A 353 -3.24 -37.54 0.54
CA VAL A 353 -3.12 -36.08 0.48
C VAL A 353 -1.98 -35.67 1.41
N TYR A 354 -1.03 -34.87 0.92
CA TYR A 354 0.17 -34.46 1.65
C TYR A 354 0.18 -32.98 2.05
N VAL A 355 -0.86 -32.25 1.66
CA VAL A 355 -1.03 -30.82 1.91
C VAL A 355 -2.34 -30.52 2.62
N THR A 356 -2.40 -29.43 3.36
CA THR A 356 -3.61 -28.94 4.03
C THR A 356 -4.03 -27.58 3.50
N GLU A 357 -5.31 -27.21 3.65
CA GLU A 357 -5.75 -25.83 3.40
C GLU A 357 -4.92 -24.84 4.22
N ARG A 358 -4.70 -23.66 3.62
CA ARG A 358 -3.86 -22.56 4.12
C ARG A 358 -2.36 -22.86 4.23
N GLN A 359 -1.91 -24.03 3.80
CA GLN A 359 -0.48 -24.35 3.74
C GLN A 359 0.21 -23.60 2.60
N ALA A 360 1.34 -22.95 2.89
CA ALA A 360 2.23 -22.43 1.87
C ALA A 360 2.98 -23.58 1.18
N ILE A 361 3.01 -23.56 -0.15
CA ILE A 361 3.62 -24.59 -0.99
C ILE A 361 4.62 -23.97 -1.98
N GLN A 362 5.65 -24.74 -2.32
CA GLN A 362 6.66 -24.38 -3.32
C GLN A 362 6.40 -25.12 -4.64
N PRO A 363 6.90 -24.63 -5.79
CA PRO A 363 6.87 -25.40 -7.02
C PRO A 363 7.55 -26.76 -6.82
N GLY A 364 6.94 -27.84 -7.30
CA GLY A 364 7.42 -29.22 -7.16
C GLY A 364 7.05 -29.89 -5.83
N ALA A 365 6.43 -29.18 -4.88
CA ALA A 365 6.04 -29.79 -3.61
C ALA A 365 4.97 -30.88 -3.84
N PRO A 366 5.10 -32.08 -3.24
CA PRO A 366 4.14 -33.15 -3.44
C PRO A 366 2.79 -32.83 -2.77
N MET A 367 1.69 -32.97 -3.51
CA MET A 367 0.34 -32.66 -3.04
C MET A 367 -0.53 -33.90 -2.85
N PHE A 368 -0.50 -34.83 -3.82
CA PHE A 368 -1.35 -36.02 -3.82
C PHE A 368 -0.59 -37.26 -4.29
N ALA A 369 -1.00 -38.43 -3.77
CA ALA A 369 -0.73 -39.71 -4.41
C ALA A 369 -1.97 -40.11 -5.22
N PHE A 370 -1.81 -40.24 -6.53
CA PHE A 370 -2.90 -40.51 -7.46
C PHE A 370 -2.73 -41.87 -8.12
N ARG A 371 -3.77 -42.70 -8.12
CA ARG A 371 -3.80 -43.99 -8.83
C ARG A 371 -4.67 -43.87 -10.06
N ARG A 372 -4.08 -43.97 -11.25
CA ARG A 372 -4.83 -44.04 -12.51
C ARG A 372 -5.76 -45.24 -12.51
N ALA A 373 -6.99 -45.04 -12.99
CA ALA A 373 -7.90 -46.14 -13.29
C ALA A 373 -7.32 -46.94 -14.47
N SER A 374 -7.25 -48.26 -14.32
CA SER A 374 -6.78 -49.19 -15.37
C SER A 374 -7.83 -49.43 -16.45
#